data_AF-A0A7V2DD68-F1
#
_entry.id   AF-A0A7V2DD68-F1
#
_cell.length_a   1.000
_cell.length_b   1.000
_cell.length_c   1.000
_cell.angle_alpha   90.00
_cell.angle_beta   90.00
_cell.angle_gamma   90.00
#
_symmetry.space_group_name_H-M   'P 1'
#
loop_
_entity.id
_entity.type
_entity.pdbx_description
1 polymer ?
#
loop_
_entity_poly.entity_id
_entity_poly.type
_entity_poly.pdbx_seq_one_letter_code
_entity_poly.pdbx_strand_id
1 'polypeptide(L)'
;MKEIRKIYHLDATVKIPGSKSYTQRALMIAALANGQSFLRNPLMADDTEYLMKALRLLGIQILVSDDDIIVTGSNGQVENPGKTLSVGNNGTALRFLTSLVALGEGPFVVDGSSRLRERPIQPLLRALKNLGVESSTNNNTGYPPVTVHGGGIRGGRATFVDAESSQYISSLLISSPYASGDVEINLEGTTVSTPYIDMTVGIMNSFGVDVEATEKTKYLVHTPQRYTGRRYVIESDASSASYFFLAAALCR
;
A
#
# COMPACT_ATOMS: atom_id res chain seq x y z
N MET A 1 -13.34 5.14 37.65
CA MET A 1 -12.22 4.17 37.57
C MET A 1 -12.81 2.87 37.03
N LYS A 2 -12.29 2.28 35.94
CA LYS A 2 -12.81 0.99 35.45
C LYS A 2 -12.28 -0.12 36.37
N GLU A 3 -13.18 -0.86 37.01
CA GLU A 3 -12.81 -2.00 37.86
C GLU A 3 -12.32 -3.14 36.96
N ILE A 4 -11.09 -3.62 37.19
CA ILE A 4 -10.52 -4.76 36.45
C ILE A 4 -10.76 -6.01 37.29
N ARG A 5 -11.61 -6.93 36.79
CA ARG A 5 -11.88 -8.22 37.43
C ARG A 5 -11.18 -9.35 36.69
N LYS A 6 -10.59 -10.27 37.45
CA LYS A 6 -10.01 -11.50 36.88
C LYS A 6 -11.15 -12.43 36.45
N ILE A 7 -11.09 -12.89 35.21
CA ILE A 7 -11.97 -13.93 34.68
C ILE A 7 -11.21 -15.24 34.56
N TYR A 8 -11.91 -16.35 34.80
CA TYR A 8 -11.34 -17.70 34.77
C TYR A 8 -11.87 -18.53 33.61
N HIS A 9 -13.06 -18.20 33.12
CA HIS A 9 -13.66 -18.78 31.93
C HIS A 9 -14.04 -17.66 30.95
N LEU A 10 -13.75 -17.85 29.67
CA LEU A 10 -14.08 -16.88 28.61
C LEU A 10 -14.74 -17.58 27.42
N ASP A 11 -16.05 -17.36 27.27
CA ASP A 11 -16.81 -17.64 26.05
C ASP A 11 -17.42 -16.33 25.56
N ALA A 12 -16.91 -15.81 24.44
CA ALA A 12 -17.30 -14.51 23.91
C ALA A 12 -17.14 -14.44 22.39
N THR A 13 -18.07 -13.73 21.74
CA THR A 13 -17.93 -13.29 20.34
C THR A 13 -17.42 -11.85 20.32
N VAL A 14 -16.28 -11.62 19.66
CA VAL A 14 -15.66 -10.29 19.59
C VAL A 14 -15.56 -9.84 18.13
N LYS A 15 -16.06 -8.64 17.84
CA LYS A 15 -15.85 -8.00 16.53
C LYS A 15 -14.48 -7.34 16.51
N ILE A 16 -13.60 -7.84 15.64
CA ILE A 16 -12.26 -7.29 15.43
C ILE A 16 -12.33 -6.27 14.29
N PRO A 17 -11.74 -5.06 14.45
CA PRO A 17 -11.71 -4.07 13.38
C PRO A 17 -10.96 -4.59 12.15
N GLY A 18 -11.19 -3.96 11.00
CA GLY A 18 -10.44 -4.26 9.78
C GLY A 18 -8.93 -4.17 9.96
N SER A 19 -8.18 -4.92 9.15
CA SER A 19 -6.73 -4.84 9.16
C SER A 19 -6.23 -3.56 8.50
N LYS A 20 -5.29 -2.90 9.16
CA LYS A 20 -4.60 -1.72 8.60
C LYS A 20 -3.90 -2.03 7.28
N SER A 21 -3.23 -3.18 7.21
CA SER A 21 -2.42 -3.60 6.07
C SER A 21 -3.26 -3.87 4.83
N TYR A 22 -4.45 -4.48 5.01
CA TYR A 22 -5.43 -4.65 3.94
C TYR A 22 -6.07 -3.31 3.55
N THR A 23 -6.46 -2.49 4.54
CA THR A 23 -7.13 -1.20 4.29
C THR A 23 -6.29 -0.31 3.39
N GLN A 24 -5.00 -0.14 3.69
CA GLN A 24 -4.13 0.73 2.88
C GLN A 24 -3.90 0.20 1.46
N ARG A 25 -3.74 -1.12 1.28
CA ARG A 25 -3.59 -1.73 -0.05
C ARG A 25 -4.86 -1.62 -0.88
N ALA A 26 -6.01 -1.93 -0.27
CA ALA A 26 -7.31 -1.82 -0.91
C ALA A 26 -7.61 -0.37 -1.32
N LEU A 27 -7.25 0.62 -0.51
CA LEU A 27 -7.37 2.03 -0.87
C LEU A 27 -6.52 2.41 -2.08
N MET A 28 -5.25 2.00 -2.12
CA MET A 28 -4.36 2.27 -3.25
C MET A 28 -4.88 1.63 -4.55
N ILE A 29 -5.29 0.36 -4.48
CA ILE A 29 -5.79 -0.38 -5.64
C ILE A 29 -7.14 0.19 -6.11
N ALA A 30 -8.05 0.50 -5.19
CA ALA A 30 -9.33 1.13 -5.50
C ALA A 30 -9.15 2.52 -6.12
N ALA A 31 -8.15 3.30 -5.66
CA ALA A 31 -7.83 4.60 -6.24
C ALA A 31 -7.39 4.49 -7.70
N LEU A 32 -6.63 3.44 -8.06
CA LEU A 32 -6.19 3.21 -9.43
C LEU A 32 -7.27 2.58 -10.32
N ALA A 33 -8.33 2.00 -9.75
CA ALA A 33 -9.32 1.22 -10.48
C ALA A 33 -10.16 2.05 -11.46
N ASN A 34 -10.71 1.37 -12.47
CA ASN A 34 -11.76 1.92 -13.30
C ASN A 34 -13.12 1.75 -12.60
N GLY A 35 -13.85 2.85 -12.41
CA GLY A 35 -15.16 2.85 -11.76
C GLY A 35 -15.11 2.97 -10.23
N GLN A 36 -16.23 2.67 -9.57
CA GLN A 36 -16.38 2.84 -8.12
C GLN A 36 -16.05 1.57 -7.35
N SER A 37 -15.38 1.74 -6.21
CA SER A 37 -15.08 0.68 -5.26
C SER A 37 -15.72 0.97 -3.91
N PHE A 38 -16.29 -0.07 -3.29
CA PHE A 38 -16.92 -0.01 -1.97
C PHE A 38 -16.10 -0.86 -1.00
N LEU A 39 -15.28 -0.21 -0.19
CA LEU A 39 -14.41 -0.85 0.79
C LEU A 39 -15.15 -0.98 2.12
N ARG A 40 -15.56 -2.20 2.46
CA ARG A 40 -16.32 -2.52 3.66
C ARG A 40 -15.40 -2.92 4.81
N ASN A 41 -15.76 -2.54 6.05
CA ASN A 41 -14.97 -2.82 7.26
C ASN A 41 -13.51 -2.28 7.21
N PRO A 42 -13.25 -1.06 6.70
CA PRO A 42 -11.91 -0.50 6.77
C PRO A 42 -11.50 -0.18 8.20
N LEU A 43 -10.18 -0.14 8.44
CA LEU A 43 -9.66 0.46 9.67
C LEU A 43 -9.59 1.98 9.51
N MET A 44 -10.47 2.70 10.21
CA MET A 44 -10.40 4.15 10.35
C MET A 44 -9.39 4.51 11.43
N ALA A 45 -8.23 5.02 11.01
CA ALA A 45 -7.13 5.42 11.88
C ALA A 45 -6.32 6.54 11.20
N ASP A 46 -5.45 7.22 11.95
CA ASP A 46 -4.59 8.30 11.44
C ASP A 46 -3.87 7.92 10.13
N ASP A 47 -3.27 6.72 10.08
CA ASP A 47 -2.57 6.21 8.89
C ASP A 47 -3.49 6.20 7.64
N THR A 48 -4.73 5.74 7.81
CA THR A 48 -5.76 5.69 6.74
C THR A 48 -6.22 7.09 6.35
N GLU A 49 -6.40 7.99 7.32
CA GLU A 49 -6.80 9.37 7.06
C GLU A 49 -5.74 10.16 6.28
N TYR A 50 -4.47 10.04 6.66
CA TYR A 50 -3.36 10.65 5.94
C TYR A 50 -3.29 10.14 4.50
N LEU A 51 -3.46 8.83 4.31
CA LEU A 51 -3.48 8.24 2.97
C LEU A 51 -4.66 8.76 2.13
N MET A 52 -5.88 8.80 2.68
CA MET A 52 -7.04 9.35 1.97
C MET A 52 -6.87 10.83 1.62
N LYS A 53 -6.30 11.64 2.52
CA LYS A 53 -6.01 13.06 2.25
C LYS A 53 -5.02 13.21 1.09
N ALA A 54 -3.95 12.41 1.07
CA ALA A 54 -2.98 12.42 -0.02
C ALA A 54 -3.60 11.97 -1.35
N LEU A 55 -4.39 10.89 -1.36
CA LEU A 55 -5.09 10.42 -2.57
C LEU A 55 -6.08 11.47 -3.09
N ARG A 56 -6.80 12.18 -2.21
CA ARG A 56 -7.68 13.30 -2.63
C ARG A 56 -6.93 14.43 -3.30
N LEU A 57 -5.71 14.76 -2.85
CA LEU A 57 -4.86 15.75 -3.52
C LEU A 57 -4.42 15.29 -4.91
N LEU A 58 -4.38 13.98 -5.16
CA LEU A 58 -4.05 13.38 -6.45
C LEU A 58 -5.26 13.26 -7.39
N GLY A 59 -6.38 13.90 -7.08
CA GLY A 59 -7.61 13.89 -7.88
C GLY A 59 -8.57 12.72 -7.58
N ILE A 60 -8.26 11.85 -6.62
CA ILE A 60 -9.09 10.69 -6.30
C ILE A 60 -10.28 11.10 -5.43
N GLN A 61 -11.50 10.79 -5.88
CA GLN A 61 -12.70 11.07 -5.08
C GLN A 61 -12.91 9.96 -4.05
N ILE A 62 -12.88 10.34 -2.78
CA ILE A 62 -13.03 9.42 -1.64
C ILE A 62 -14.09 9.96 -0.69
N LEU A 63 -15.18 9.21 -0.54
CA LEU A 63 -16.28 9.47 0.39
C LEU A 63 -16.26 8.43 1.51
N VAL A 64 -16.50 8.86 2.75
CA VAL A 64 -16.72 7.96 3.90
C VAL A 64 -18.20 7.96 4.22
N SER A 65 -18.82 6.78 4.31
CA SER A 65 -20.26 6.61 4.58
C SER A 65 -20.46 5.38 5.46
N ASP A 66 -21.16 5.52 6.58
CA ASP A 66 -21.49 4.41 7.51
C ASP A 66 -20.29 3.49 7.82
N ASP A 67 -19.15 4.10 8.17
CA ASP A 67 -17.86 3.45 8.43
C ASP A 67 -17.20 2.72 7.24
N ASP A 68 -17.78 2.79 6.04
CA ASP A 68 -17.15 2.32 4.81
C ASP A 68 -16.49 3.44 4.03
N ILE A 69 -15.62 3.06 3.09
CA ILE A 69 -14.98 4.00 2.16
C ILE A 69 -15.43 3.69 0.73
N ILE A 70 -15.97 4.71 0.06
CA ILE A 70 -16.34 4.68 -1.35
C ILE A 70 -15.27 5.46 -2.12
N VAL A 71 -14.62 4.79 -3.08
CA VAL A 71 -13.56 5.37 -3.91
C VAL A 71 -14.03 5.37 -5.36
N THR A 72 -14.08 6.54 -5.99
CA THR A 72 -14.20 6.63 -7.46
C THR A 72 -12.77 6.60 -8.01
N GLY A 73 -12.37 5.46 -8.57
CA GLY A 73 -11.03 5.25 -9.05
C GLY A 73 -10.74 6.05 -10.33
N SER A 74 -9.46 6.38 -10.54
CA SER A 74 -9.00 7.26 -11.62
C SER A 74 -8.54 6.52 -12.87
N ASN A 75 -8.68 5.19 -12.92
CA ASN A 75 -8.16 4.37 -14.01
C ASN A 75 -6.68 4.64 -14.31
N GLY A 76 -5.87 4.81 -13.25
CA GLY A 76 -4.44 5.08 -13.33
C GLY A 76 -4.04 6.54 -13.55
N GLN A 77 -5.00 7.46 -13.71
CA GLN A 77 -4.71 8.89 -13.82
C GLN A 77 -4.34 9.47 -12.44
N VAL A 78 -3.27 10.25 -12.37
CA VAL A 78 -2.78 10.84 -11.13
C VAL A 78 -2.51 12.32 -11.36
N GLU A 79 -3.27 13.18 -10.70
CA GLU A 79 -3.12 14.63 -10.82
C GLU A 79 -1.95 15.12 -9.95
N ASN A 80 -1.18 16.08 -10.47
CA ASN A 80 -0.14 16.74 -9.71
C ASN A 80 -0.69 17.98 -9.00
N PRO A 81 -0.80 17.98 -7.66
CA PRO A 81 -1.36 19.12 -6.93
C PRO A 81 -0.42 20.32 -6.84
N GLY A 82 0.84 20.21 -7.28
CA GLY A 82 1.88 21.22 -7.07
C GLY A 82 2.21 21.46 -5.59
N LYS A 83 1.89 20.49 -4.73
CA LYS A 83 2.02 20.55 -3.26
C LYS A 83 2.60 19.25 -2.72
N THR A 84 3.22 19.32 -1.55
CA THR A 84 3.73 18.13 -0.84
C THR A 84 2.58 17.25 -0.37
N LEU A 85 2.68 15.95 -0.65
CA LEU A 85 1.82 14.90 -0.12
C LEU A 85 2.32 14.51 1.28
N SER A 86 1.66 15.03 2.31
CA SER A 86 1.98 14.71 3.70
C SER A 86 1.32 13.41 4.15
N VAL A 87 2.11 12.45 4.61
CA VAL A 87 1.63 11.13 5.07
C VAL A 87 1.80 10.88 6.58
N GLY A 88 2.04 11.92 7.38
CA GLY A 88 2.22 11.79 8.83
C GLY A 88 3.37 10.84 9.19
N ASN A 89 3.14 9.84 10.03
CA ASN A 89 4.11 8.77 10.35
C ASN A 89 3.84 7.45 9.58
N ASN A 90 3.03 7.52 8.53
CA ASN A 90 2.60 6.35 7.77
C ASN A 90 3.67 5.92 6.74
N GLY A 91 4.57 5.04 7.17
CA GLY A 91 5.62 4.49 6.29
C GLY A 91 5.11 3.61 5.15
N THR A 92 3.88 3.09 5.23
CA THR A 92 3.26 2.33 4.14
C THR A 92 2.79 3.30 3.06
N ALA A 93 2.04 4.34 3.43
CA ALA A 93 1.62 5.40 2.51
C ALA A 93 2.81 6.10 1.85
N LEU A 94 3.89 6.38 2.59
CA LEU A 94 5.13 6.92 2.01
C LEU A 94 5.59 6.10 0.80
N ARG A 95 5.79 4.80 1.00
CA ARG A 95 6.31 3.91 -0.05
C ARG A 95 5.30 3.76 -1.19
N PHE A 96 4.05 3.47 -0.86
CA PHE A 96 2.96 3.25 -1.82
C PHE A 96 2.73 4.46 -2.71
N LEU A 97 2.69 5.67 -2.14
CA LEU A 97 2.54 6.89 -2.92
C LEU A 97 3.78 7.18 -3.76
N THR A 98 5.00 6.88 -3.28
CA THR A 98 6.22 7.05 -4.09
C THR A 98 6.17 6.31 -5.42
N SER A 99 5.62 5.08 -5.46
CA SER A 99 5.42 4.39 -6.75
C SER A 99 4.19 4.87 -7.51
N LEU A 100 3.07 5.14 -6.83
CA LEU A 100 1.84 5.57 -7.49
C LEU A 100 2.02 6.90 -8.22
N VAL A 101 2.70 7.89 -7.63
CA VAL A 101 2.87 9.20 -8.26
C VAL A 101 3.77 9.18 -9.48
N ALA A 102 4.55 8.11 -9.68
CA ALA A 102 5.30 7.92 -10.92
C ALA A 102 4.38 7.77 -12.15
N LEU A 103 3.11 7.40 -11.95
CA LEU A 103 2.10 7.31 -13.01
C LEU A 103 1.56 8.68 -13.45
N GLY A 104 1.68 9.70 -12.61
CA GLY A 104 1.26 11.07 -12.93
C GLY A 104 2.35 11.85 -13.67
N GLU A 105 2.02 13.04 -14.13
CA GLU A 105 2.96 13.93 -14.83
C GLU A 105 3.58 14.97 -13.88
N GLY A 106 4.88 15.22 -14.05
CA GLY A 106 5.61 16.26 -13.32
C GLY A 106 6.19 15.85 -11.97
N PRO A 107 6.74 16.80 -11.20
CA PRO A 107 7.40 16.50 -9.93
C PRO A 107 6.40 16.36 -8.79
N PHE A 108 6.51 15.28 -8.03
CA PHE A 108 5.73 15.03 -6.82
C PHE A 108 6.66 14.97 -5.61
N VAL A 109 6.24 15.56 -4.49
CA VAL A 109 6.98 15.49 -3.23
C VAL A 109 6.17 14.72 -2.20
N VAL A 110 6.73 13.64 -1.66
CA VAL A 110 6.13 12.85 -0.57
C VAL A 110 6.95 13.02 0.69
N ASP A 111 6.31 13.41 1.80
CA ASP A 111 6.98 13.71 3.06
C ASP A 111 6.07 13.43 4.26
N GLY A 112 6.60 13.50 5.47
CA GLY A 112 5.82 13.33 6.70
C GLY A 112 6.53 13.87 7.93
N SER A 113 6.26 13.23 9.07
CA SER A 113 6.78 13.64 10.37
C SER A 113 8.30 13.48 10.44
N SER A 114 8.93 14.12 11.43
CA SER A 114 10.37 13.94 11.74
C SER A 114 10.74 12.46 11.86
N ARG A 115 9.92 11.67 12.57
CA ARG A 115 10.10 10.22 12.72
C ARG A 115 9.98 9.45 11.41
N LEU A 116 9.15 9.91 10.47
CA LEU A 116 9.04 9.30 9.15
C LEU A 116 10.30 9.55 8.31
N ARG A 117 10.91 10.73 8.44
CA ARG A 117 12.17 11.12 7.76
C ARG A 117 13.39 10.33 8.23
N GLU A 118 13.23 9.43 9.20
CA GLU A 118 14.25 8.47 9.63
C GLU A 118 14.03 7.07 9.02
N ARG A 119 12.98 6.87 8.21
CA ARG A 119 12.68 5.58 7.61
C ARG A 119 13.31 5.45 6.22
N PRO A 120 14.03 4.35 5.94
CA PRO A 120 14.71 4.17 4.67
C PRO A 120 13.71 4.00 3.51
N ILE A 121 14.08 4.57 2.35
CA ILE A 121 13.33 4.44 1.09
C ILE A 121 14.24 4.22 -0.13
N GLN A 122 15.56 4.38 0.02
CA GLN A 122 16.53 4.23 -1.08
C GLN A 122 16.40 2.92 -1.90
N PRO A 123 16.11 1.73 -1.31
CA PRO A 123 15.90 0.52 -2.11
C PRO A 123 14.76 0.66 -3.13
N LEU A 124 13.66 1.32 -2.77
CA LEU A 124 12.54 1.59 -3.67
C LEU A 124 12.92 2.56 -4.78
N LEU A 125 13.67 3.62 -4.47
CA LEU A 125 14.08 4.61 -5.47
C LEU A 125 15.03 4.01 -6.52
N ARG A 126 15.95 3.12 -6.09
CA ARG A 126 16.81 2.37 -7.01
C ARG A 126 15.99 1.48 -7.95
N ALA A 127 14.98 0.79 -7.42
CA ALA A 127 14.10 -0.05 -8.22
C ALA A 127 13.27 0.78 -9.22
N LEU A 128 12.71 1.92 -8.80
CA LEU A 128 12.02 2.86 -9.67
C LEU A 128 12.92 3.38 -10.81
N LYS A 129 14.18 3.71 -10.50
CA LYS A 129 15.18 4.10 -11.51
C LYS A 129 15.38 3.02 -12.57
N ASN A 130 15.47 1.75 -12.17
CA ASN A 130 15.60 0.63 -13.11
C ASN A 130 14.36 0.49 -14.01
N LEU A 131 13.19 0.86 -13.50
CA LEU A 131 11.92 0.89 -14.23
C LEU A 131 11.69 2.21 -15.00
N GLY A 132 12.72 3.05 -15.11
CA GLY A 132 12.71 4.28 -15.92
C GLY A 132 12.16 5.52 -15.22
N VAL A 133 11.95 5.49 -13.90
CA VAL A 133 11.42 6.63 -13.13
C VAL A 133 12.56 7.36 -12.42
N GLU A 134 12.69 8.65 -12.67
CA GLU A 134 13.65 9.49 -11.96
C GLU A 134 13.08 9.89 -10.59
N SER A 135 13.82 9.58 -9.52
CA SER A 135 13.44 9.91 -8.15
C SER A 135 14.65 10.09 -7.26
N SER A 136 14.54 10.95 -6.26
CA SER A 136 15.63 11.27 -5.33
C SER A 136 15.09 11.67 -3.96
N THR A 137 15.98 11.66 -2.98
CA THR A 137 15.74 12.32 -1.69
C THR A 137 16.60 13.58 -1.59
N ASN A 138 16.26 14.46 -0.65
CA ASN A 138 17.07 15.63 -0.37
C ASN A 138 18.53 15.21 -0.11
N ASN A 139 19.46 15.78 -0.88
CA ASN A 139 20.90 15.48 -0.82
C ASN A 139 21.26 13.99 -0.94
N ASN A 140 20.41 13.17 -1.57
CA ASN A 140 20.63 11.71 -1.74
C ASN A 140 20.86 10.94 -0.42
N THR A 141 20.23 11.39 0.67
CA THR A 141 20.32 10.75 1.99
C THR A 141 19.73 9.33 2.03
N GLY A 142 18.80 9.00 1.13
CA GLY A 142 18.05 7.75 1.18
C GLY A 142 16.83 7.75 2.11
N TYR A 143 16.46 8.94 2.63
CA TYR A 143 15.36 9.17 3.56
C TYR A 143 14.48 10.34 3.10
N PRO A 144 13.17 10.37 3.46
CA PRO A 144 12.27 11.46 3.09
C PRO A 144 12.76 12.85 3.51
N PRO A 145 12.35 13.94 2.84
CA PRO A 145 11.39 14.00 1.74
C PRO A 145 11.85 13.31 0.45
N VAL A 146 10.91 12.75 -0.31
CA VAL A 146 11.16 12.10 -1.60
C VAL A 146 10.56 12.94 -2.72
N THR A 147 11.36 13.23 -3.74
CA THR A 147 10.91 13.81 -5.00
C THR A 147 10.85 12.73 -6.07
N VAL A 148 9.71 12.58 -6.73
CA VAL A 148 9.51 11.68 -7.87
C VAL A 148 9.18 12.53 -9.08
N HIS A 149 9.95 12.39 -10.15
CA HIS A 149 9.64 12.97 -11.45
C HIS A 149 8.80 11.95 -12.20
N GLY A 150 7.49 12.18 -12.20
CA GLY A 150 6.53 11.37 -12.93
C GLY A 150 6.68 11.47 -14.45
N GLY A 151 5.81 10.79 -15.17
CA GLY A 151 5.89 10.58 -16.63
C GLY A 151 5.63 9.13 -17.05
N GLY A 152 5.19 8.29 -16.10
CA GLY A 152 4.91 6.87 -16.31
C GLY A 152 6.06 5.95 -15.90
N ILE A 153 5.71 4.68 -15.69
CA ILE A 153 6.66 3.60 -15.43
C ILE A 153 6.94 2.92 -16.77
N ARG A 154 8.21 2.82 -17.19
CA ARG A 154 8.55 2.22 -18.49
C ARG A 154 8.35 0.71 -18.52
N GLY A 155 8.55 0.04 -17.40
CA GLY A 155 8.66 -1.41 -17.32
C GLY A 155 10.11 -1.90 -17.29
N GLY A 156 10.29 -3.21 -17.30
CA GLY A 156 11.58 -3.88 -17.19
C GLY A 156 11.74 -4.62 -15.86
N ARG A 157 12.97 -4.73 -15.38
CA ARG A 157 13.32 -5.56 -14.22
C ARG A 157 13.82 -4.71 -13.05
N ALA A 158 13.29 -5.01 -11.87
CA ALA A 158 13.80 -4.51 -10.59
C ALA A 158 14.20 -5.69 -9.69
N THR A 159 15.45 -5.70 -9.23
CA THR A 159 15.94 -6.71 -8.27
C THR A 159 16.13 -6.05 -6.90
N PHE A 160 15.60 -6.70 -5.86
CA PHE A 160 15.89 -6.38 -4.48
C PHE A 160 16.77 -7.46 -3.87
N VAL A 161 17.98 -7.08 -3.45
CA VAL A 161 18.90 -7.94 -2.71
C VAL A 161 18.73 -7.65 -1.22
N ASP A 162 18.52 -8.70 -0.42
CA ASP A 162 18.32 -8.62 1.04
C ASP A 162 17.31 -7.54 1.42
N ALA A 163 16.13 -7.60 0.79
CA ALA A 163 15.09 -6.61 1.00
C ALA A 163 14.72 -6.53 2.50
N GLU A 164 14.77 -5.33 3.06
CA GLU A 164 14.42 -5.11 4.47
C GLU A 164 12.91 -4.90 4.68
N SER A 165 12.15 -4.64 3.60
CA SER A 165 10.73 -4.33 3.68
C SER A 165 9.93 -4.84 2.48
N SER A 166 8.90 -5.65 2.74
CA SER A 166 7.93 -6.11 1.74
C SER A 166 7.10 -4.97 1.13
N GLN A 167 7.09 -3.81 1.78
CA GLN A 167 6.37 -2.63 1.32
C GLN A 167 6.96 -2.07 0.02
N TYR A 168 8.27 -2.23 -0.22
CA TYR A 168 8.88 -1.80 -1.48
C TYR A 168 8.31 -2.57 -2.67
N ILE A 169 8.23 -3.90 -2.52
CA ILE A 169 7.70 -4.80 -3.54
C ILE A 169 6.21 -4.59 -3.74
N SER A 170 5.45 -4.54 -2.63
CA SER A 170 4.01 -4.29 -2.67
C SER A 170 3.70 -2.97 -3.39
N SER A 171 4.49 -1.93 -3.14
CA SER A 171 4.34 -0.61 -3.78
C SER A 171 4.48 -0.67 -5.31
N LEU A 172 5.53 -1.33 -5.78
CA LEU A 172 5.77 -1.49 -7.21
C LEU A 172 4.68 -2.33 -7.85
N LEU A 173 4.38 -3.51 -7.28
CA LEU A 173 3.32 -4.40 -7.77
C LEU A 173 1.99 -3.67 -7.98
N ILE A 174 1.57 -2.85 -7.01
CA ILE A 174 0.32 -2.09 -7.11
C ILE A 174 0.30 -1.17 -8.34
N SER A 175 1.44 -0.55 -8.67
CA SER A 175 1.55 0.45 -9.75
C SER A 175 1.89 -0.17 -11.12
N SER A 176 2.50 -1.36 -11.13
CA SER A 176 2.97 -2.07 -12.34
C SER A 176 1.93 -2.28 -13.45
N PRO A 177 0.63 -2.52 -13.20
CA PRO A 177 -0.36 -2.73 -14.27
C PRO A 177 -0.48 -1.56 -15.26
N TYR A 178 -0.06 -0.36 -14.83
CA TYR A 178 -0.12 0.89 -15.57
C TYR A 178 1.21 1.24 -16.25
N ALA A 179 2.25 0.40 -16.14
CA ALA A 179 3.50 0.61 -16.85
C ALA A 179 3.32 0.44 -18.38
N SER A 180 4.21 1.06 -19.16
CA SER A 180 4.25 0.96 -20.62
C SER A 180 4.73 -0.40 -21.12
N GLY A 181 5.34 -1.20 -20.25
CA GLY A 181 5.82 -2.55 -20.53
C GLY A 181 5.86 -3.38 -19.26
N ASP A 182 6.02 -4.70 -19.44
CA ASP A 182 5.95 -5.68 -18.34
C ASP A 182 6.95 -5.37 -17.24
N VAL A 183 6.54 -5.64 -15.99
CA VAL A 183 7.37 -5.40 -14.80
C VAL A 183 7.71 -6.73 -14.13
N GLU A 184 9.00 -7.04 -14.10
CA GLU A 184 9.56 -8.17 -13.37
C GLU A 184 10.21 -7.69 -12.07
N ILE A 185 9.76 -8.21 -10.93
CA ILE A 185 10.34 -7.94 -9.62
C ILE A 185 10.98 -9.21 -9.08
N ASN A 186 12.29 -9.16 -8.85
CA ASN A 186 13.08 -10.27 -8.35
C ASN A 186 13.57 -10.00 -6.93
N LEU A 187 13.55 -11.04 -6.10
CA LEU A 187 14.05 -11.06 -4.74
C LEU A 187 15.25 -12.00 -4.67
N GLU A 188 16.39 -11.48 -4.22
CA GLU A 188 17.63 -12.23 -4.03
C GLU A 188 18.07 -12.16 -2.57
N GLY A 189 18.70 -13.24 -2.08
CA GLY A 189 19.19 -13.32 -0.70
C GLY A 189 18.07 -13.55 0.33
N THR A 190 18.16 -12.86 1.46
CA THR A 190 17.16 -12.95 2.54
C THR A 190 15.86 -12.32 2.07
N THR A 191 14.80 -13.11 2.06
CA THR A 191 13.48 -12.63 1.63
C THR A 191 12.75 -11.93 2.77
N VAL A 192 12.00 -10.90 2.40
CA VAL A 192 11.05 -10.20 3.28
C VAL A 192 9.88 -11.12 3.64
N SER A 193 9.05 -10.63 4.57
CA SER A 193 7.75 -11.23 4.88
C SER A 193 6.86 -11.34 3.63
N THR A 194 6.90 -12.52 3.02
CA THR A 194 6.10 -12.98 1.88
C THR A 194 4.59 -12.81 2.09
N PRO A 195 4.02 -13.03 3.30
CA PRO A 195 2.59 -12.84 3.53
C PRO A 195 2.04 -11.46 3.14
N TYR A 196 2.86 -10.40 3.25
CA TYR A 196 2.45 -9.06 2.81
C TYR A 196 2.48 -8.88 1.30
N ILE A 197 3.35 -9.60 0.59
CA ILE A 197 3.37 -9.62 -0.87
C ILE A 197 2.18 -10.45 -1.36
N ASP A 198 1.95 -11.63 -0.77
CA ASP A 198 0.81 -12.49 -1.06
C ASP A 198 -0.52 -11.76 -0.83
N MET A 199 -0.63 -11.02 0.27
CA MET A 199 -1.77 -10.12 0.54
C MET A 199 -1.96 -9.10 -0.57
N THR A 200 -0.88 -8.50 -1.08
CA THR A 200 -0.96 -7.53 -2.17
C THR A 200 -1.47 -8.19 -3.44
N VAL A 201 -0.86 -9.31 -3.84
CA VAL A 201 -1.26 -10.09 -5.02
C VAL A 201 -2.72 -10.55 -4.92
N GLY A 202 -3.16 -11.04 -3.75
CA GLY A 202 -4.55 -11.45 -3.53
C GLY A 202 -5.56 -10.31 -3.71
N ILE A 203 -5.23 -9.10 -3.26
CA ILE A 203 -6.06 -7.92 -3.49
C ILE A 203 -6.01 -7.52 -4.97
N MET A 204 -4.84 -7.53 -5.61
CA MET A 204 -4.71 -7.23 -7.04
C MET A 204 -5.58 -8.15 -7.90
N ASN A 205 -5.49 -9.47 -7.66
CA ASN A 205 -6.30 -10.49 -8.32
C ASN A 205 -7.80 -10.24 -8.08
N SER A 206 -8.17 -9.85 -6.86
CA SER A 206 -9.55 -9.48 -6.55
C SER A 206 -10.00 -8.28 -7.39
N PHE A 207 -9.15 -7.33 -7.71
CA PHE A 207 -9.49 -6.20 -8.57
C PHE A 207 -9.26 -6.48 -10.07
N GLY A 208 -9.00 -7.74 -10.46
CA GLY A 208 -8.91 -8.17 -11.86
C GLY A 208 -7.54 -8.00 -12.50
N VAL A 209 -6.48 -7.89 -11.69
CA VAL A 209 -5.09 -7.85 -12.18
C VAL A 209 -4.36 -9.09 -11.68
N ASP A 210 -3.81 -9.86 -12.61
CA ASP A 210 -3.04 -11.07 -12.32
C ASP A 210 -1.55 -10.76 -12.19
N VAL A 211 -0.91 -11.44 -11.23
CA VAL A 211 0.54 -11.45 -11.01
C VAL A 211 1.05 -12.88 -11.11
N GLU A 212 1.92 -13.14 -12.07
CA GLU A 212 2.60 -14.43 -12.19
C GLU A 212 3.72 -14.50 -11.15
N ALA A 213 3.64 -15.46 -10.22
CA ALA A 213 4.65 -15.67 -9.19
C ALA A 213 5.40 -17.00 -9.43
N THR A 214 6.57 -16.92 -10.06
CA THR A 214 7.46 -18.08 -10.21
C THR A 214 8.37 -18.13 -8.98
N GLU A 215 8.34 -19.23 -8.22
CA GLU A 215 9.31 -19.54 -7.14
C GLU A 215 9.24 -18.67 -5.87
N LYS A 216 8.15 -17.92 -5.62
CA LYS A 216 7.95 -16.99 -4.48
C LYS A 216 8.96 -15.85 -4.36
N THR A 217 9.98 -15.82 -5.20
CA THR A 217 11.03 -14.81 -5.25
C THR A 217 10.94 -13.94 -6.50
N LYS A 218 10.14 -14.34 -7.49
CA LYS A 218 9.97 -13.61 -8.74
C LYS A 218 8.49 -13.37 -9.02
N TYR A 219 8.17 -12.11 -9.31
CA TYR A 219 6.81 -11.64 -9.60
C TYR A 219 6.82 -10.90 -10.93
N LEU A 220 5.96 -11.32 -11.85
CA LEU A 220 5.79 -10.73 -13.17
C LEU A 220 4.38 -10.19 -13.31
N VAL A 221 4.29 -8.89 -13.63
CA VAL A 221 3.03 -8.23 -13.98
C VAL A 221 3.06 -7.92 -15.47
N HIS A 222 2.23 -8.63 -16.23
CA HIS A 222 2.02 -8.35 -17.65
C HIS A 222 1.23 -7.05 -17.84
N THR A 223 1.51 -6.34 -18.92
CA THR A 223 0.88 -5.07 -19.27
C THR A 223 0.32 -5.09 -20.70
N PRO A 224 -0.75 -4.32 -20.99
CA PRO A 224 -1.52 -3.51 -20.05
C PRO A 224 -2.50 -4.35 -19.23
N GLN A 225 -2.66 -4.02 -17.95
CA GLN A 225 -3.76 -4.50 -17.11
C GLN A 225 -4.43 -3.32 -16.40
N ARG A 226 -5.69 -3.48 -16.00
CA ARG A 226 -6.45 -2.42 -15.32
C ARG A 226 -7.23 -3.00 -14.16
N TYR A 227 -7.16 -2.34 -13.01
CA TYR A 227 -8.04 -2.70 -11.90
C TYR A 227 -9.49 -2.30 -12.24
N THR A 228 -10.44 -3.12 -11.83
CA THR A 228 -11.87 -2.83 -11.95
C THR A 228 -12.47 -2.59 -10.57
N GLY A 229 -13.21 -1.49 -10.44
CA GLY A 229 -13.87 -1.12 -9.19
C GLY A 229 -14.87 -2.18 -8.74
N ARG A 230 -14.90 -2.45 -7.44
CA ARG A 230 -15.74 -3.51 -6.87
C ARG A 230 -16.10 -3.26 -5.41
N ARG A 231 -17.05 -4.06 -4.92
CA ARG A 231 -17.20 -4.26 -3.47
C ARG A 231 -16.08 -5.18 -2.97
N TYR A 232 -15.39 -4.73 -1.93
CA TYR A 232 -14.29 -5.46 -1.29
C TYR A 232 -14.44 -5.39 0.22
N VAL A 233 -14.48 -6.54 0.89
CA VAL A 233 -14.58 -6.63 2.35
C VAL A 233 -13.17 -6.76 2.91
N ILE A 234 -12.77 -5.82 3.76
CA ILE A 234 -11.47 -5.85 4.42
C ILE A 234 -11.54 -6.85 5.56
N GLU A 235 -10.63 -7.83 5.52
CA GLU A 235 -10.47 -8.82 6.58
C GLU A 235 -10.16 -8.16 7.92
N SER A 236 -10.70 -8.73 8.99
CA SER A 236 -10.38 -8.31 10.35
C SER A 236 -8.90 -8.53 10.67
N ASP A 237 -8.38 -7.69 11.56
CA ASP A 237 -6.95 -7.70 11.91
C ASP A 237 -6.55 -8.94 12.72
N ALA A 238 -5.90 -9.91 12.06
CA ALA A 238 -5.47 -11.15 12.70
C ALA A 238 -4.50 -10.92 13.87
N SER A 239 -3.64 -9.90 13.78
CA SER A 239 -2.75 -9.51 14.88
C SER A 239 -3.53 -9.06 16.10
N SER A 240 -4.56 -8.24 15.94
CA SER A 240 -5.44 -7.82 17.03
C SER A 240 -6.30 -8.98 17.56
N ALA A 241 -6.76 -9.86 16.68
CA ALA A 241 -7.52 -11.06 17.06
C ALA A 241 -6.71 -12.00 17.97
N SER A 242 -5.39 -12.06 17.78
CA SER A 242 -4.49 -12.94 18.55
C SER A 242 -4.57 -12.71 20.07
N TYR A 243 -4.82 -11.49 20.53
CA TYR A 243 -4.97 -11.18 21.95
C TYR A 243 -6.23 -11.83 22.56
N PHE A 244 -7.33 -11.87 21.81
CA PHE A 244 -8.57 -12.49 22.26
C PHE A 244 -8.47 -14.01 22.22
N PHE A 245 -7.81 -14.58 21.21
CA PHE A 245 -7.49 -16.00 21.19
C PHE A 245 -6.58 -16.41 22.35
N LEU A 246 -5.58 -15.59 22.69
CA LEU A 246 -4.74 -15.82 23.85
C LEU A 246 -5.54 -15.75 25.15
N ALA A 247 -6.45 -14.78 25.28
CA ALA A 247 -7.33 -14.68 26.45
C ALA A 247 -8.18 -15.95 26.62
N ALA A 248 -8.79 -16.47 25.54
CA ALA A 248 -9.55 -17.72 25.58
C ALA A 248 -8.68 -18.94 25.92
N ALA A 249 -7.43 -18.97 25.45
CA ALA A 249 -6.49 -20.04 25.78
C ALA A 249 -6.08 -20.03 27.26
N LEU A 250 -5.99 -18.86 27.89
CA LEU A 250 -5.59 -18.68 29.29
C LEU A 250 -6.78 -18.81 30.28
N CYS A 251 -7.99 -18.47 29.85
CA CYS A 251 -9.21 -18.46 30.66
C CYS A 251 -10.10 -19.67 30.34
N ARG A 252 -9.59 -20.88 30.62
CA ARG A 252 -10.33 -22.14 30.46
C ARG A 252 -11.19 -22.46 31.69
#